data_AF-A0A2A4TL87-F1
#
_entry.id   AF-A0A2A4TL87-F1
#
_cell.length_a   1.000
_cell.length_b   1.000
_cell.length_c   1.000
_cell.angle_alpha   90.00
_cell.angle_beta   90.00
_cell.angle_gamma   90.00
#
_symmetry.space_group_name_H-M   'P 1'
#
loop_
_entity.id
_entity.type
_entity.pdbx_description
1 polymer ?
#
loop_
_entity_poly.entity_id
_entity_poly.type
_entity_poly.pdbx_seq_one_letter_code
_entity_poly.pdbx_strand_id
1 'polypeptide(L)'
;MFRKTLIGIIGFCSLTVAIISNASATVIDATLTADNHFGLYVGDDDGTNIDYIGRDSATWTTTDDFSFNANNGQRLFVYAWDHGGPQSFIGQFTGWNGELLTNTQDWEWTLMGTSESDPGSTGSPLSSGALETALLSAQWQNVGWSAPNGSSPWGTFSNIDSNANYIWGDGSNTTSAVVVFRSTQLRISDVPEPAPLALLGLGLMGLGMARKRRK
;
A
#
# COMPACT_ATOMS: atom_id res chain seq x y z
N MET A 1 69.95 9.79 -34.16
CA MET A 1 68.68 9.94 -34.90
C MET A 1 67.73 8.82 -34.47
N PHE A 2 66.96 9.00 -33.39
CA PHE A 2 65.93 8.03 -32.96
C PHE A 2 64.79 8.81 -32.28
N ARG A 3 63.64 8.91 -32.95
CA ARG A 3 62.41 9.50 -32.43
C ARG A 3 61.59 8.40 -31.77
N LYS A 4 61.30 8.54 -30.47
CA LYS A 4 60.37 7.66 -29.74
C LYS A 4 58.97 8.29 -29.78
N THR A 5 58.04 7.62 -30.45
CA THR A 5 56.63 8.00 -30.52
C THR A 5 55.90 7.34 -29.36
N LEU A 6 55.44 8.14 -28.38
CA LEU A 6 54.62 7.66 -27.26
C LEU A 6 53.15 7.66 -27.71
N ILE A 7 52.57 6.47 -27.89
CA ILE A 7 51.15 6.30 -28.19
C ILE A 7 50.39 6.35 -26.86
N GLY A 8 49.69 7.45 -26.60
CA GLY A 8 48.82 7.61 -25.44
C GLY A 8 47.45 7.00 -25.70
N ILE A 9 47.15 5.89 -25.02
CA ILE A 9 45.81 5.31 -24.99
C ILE A 9 45.00 6.07 -23.92
N ILE A 10 44.09 6.93 -24.34
CA ILE A 10 43.11 7.58 -23.47
C ILE A 10 41.94 6.60 -23.34
N GLY A 11 41.93 5.82 -22.25
CA GLY A 11 40.80 4.97 -21.88
C GLY A 11 39.65 5.83 -21.35
N PHE A 12 38.53 5.88 -22.07
CA PHE A 12 37.30 6.52 -21.64
C PHE A 12 36.53 5.56 -20.73
N CYS A 13 36.69 5.67 -19.41
CA CYS A 13 35.82 5.00 -18.46
C CYS A 13 34.48 5.75 -18.43
N SER A 14 33.48 5.22 -19.13
CA SER A 14 32.09 5.68 -18.98
C SER A 14 31.62 5.38 -17.56
N LEU A 15 31.44 6.42 -16.76
CA LEU A 15 30.86 6.34 -15.43
C LEU A 15 29.35 6.30 -15.57
N THR A 16 28.76 5.10 -15.51
CA THR A 16 27.31 4.93 -15.43
C THR A 16 26.86 5.33 -14.02
N VAL A 17 26.20 6.47 -13.90
CA VAL A 17 25.53 6.87 -12.66
C VAL A 17 24.26 6.03 -12.54
N ALA A 18 24.28 5.00 -11.71
CA ALA A 18 23.05 4.32 -11.31
C ALA A 18 22.24 5.28 -10.45
N ILE A 19 21.05 5.67 -10.92
CA ILE A 19 20.08 6.38 -10.10
C ILE A 19 19.56 5.35 -9.11
N ILE A 20 20.07 5.38 -7.87
CA ILE A 20 19.57 4.55 -6.79
C ILE A 20 18.31 5.24 -6.27
N SER A 21 17.15 4.87 -6.79
CA SER A 21 15.88 5.17 -6.12
C SER A 21 15.88 4.40 -4.81
N ASN A 22 16.05 5.10 -3.69
CA ASN A 22 15.89 4.48 -2.38
C ASN A 22 14.41 4.12 -2.23
N ALA A 23 14.09 2.82 -2.23
CA ALA A 23 12.80 2.35 -1.76
C ALA A 23 12.73 2.68 -0.26
N SER A 24 11.99 3.72 0.11
CA SER A 24 11.68 4.01 1.50
C SER A 24 10.44 3.21 1.86
N ALA A 25 10.66 2.08 2.52
CA ALA A 25 9.59 1.35 3.20
C ALA A 25 9.26 2.06 4.51
N THR A 26 7.99 2.20 4.83
CA THR A 26 7.53 2.70 6.13
C THR A 26 6.66 1.66 6.80
N VAL A 27 6.79 1.57 8.13
CA VAL A 27 5.95 0.67 8.94
C VAL A 27 4.56 1.28 9.04
N ILE A 28 3.57 0.49 8.67
CA ILE A 28 2.16 0.81 8.70
C ILE A 28 1.51 0.01 9.80
N ASP A 29 0.84 0.71 10.70
CA ASP A 29 0.01 0.10 11.73
C ASP A 29 -1.45 0.28 11.33
N ALA A 30 -2.18 -0.83 11.23
CA ALA A 30 -3.57 -0.89 10.77
C ALA A 30 -4.45 -1.46 11.87
N THR A 31 -5.59 -0.82 12.14
CA THR A 31 -6.65 -1.35 13.00
C THR A 31 -7.94 -1.30 12.20
N LEU A 32 -8.54 -2.45 11.90
CA LEU A 32 -9.70 -2.52 11.00
C LEU A 32 -10.63 -3.70 11.31
N THR A 33 -11.83 -3.62 10.75
CA THR A 33 -12.80 -4.71 10.69
C THR A 33 -13.70 -4.57 9.47
N ALA A 34 -14.36 -5.66 9.08
CA ALA A 34 -15.36 -5.65 8.03
C ALA A 34 -16.50 -6.60 8.37
N ASP A 35 -17.70 -6.26 7.91
CA ASP A 35 -18.91 -7.06 7.99
C ASP A 35 -19.06 -7.87 6.69
N ASN A 36 -18.78 -9.19 6.67
CA ASN A 36 -18.45 -10.05 7.83
C ASN A 36 -16.96 -10.34 8.05
N HIS A 37 -16.16 -10.30 6.99
CA HIS A 37 -14.77 -10.75 7.00
C HIS A 37 -13.91 -9.94 6.02
N PHE A 38 -12.59 -9.96 6.21
CA PHE A 38 -11.66 -9.30 5.29
C PHE A 38 -10.30 -10.02 5.13
N GLY A 39 -9.65 -9.79 3.99
CA GLY A 39 -8.23 -9.98 3.79
C GLY A 39 -7.55 -8.64 3.52
N LEU A 40 -6.45 -8.37 4.20
CA LEU A 40 -5.64 -7.17 4.04
C LEU A 40 -4.40 -7.48 3.21
N TYR A 41 -4.15 -6.63 2.21
CA TYR A 41 -3.01 -6.70 1.33
C TYR A 41 -2.40 -5.32 1.09
N VAL A 42 -1.15 -5.32 0.65
CA VAL A 42 -0.45 -4.14 0.14
C VAL A 42 0.13 -4.48 -1.23
N GLY A 43 0.14 -3.55 -2.17
CA GLY A 43 0.77 -3.77 -3.48
C GLY A 43 0.82 -2.50 -4.30
N ASP A 44 1.23 -2.61 -5.56
CA ASP A 44 1.39 -1.46 -6.44
C ASP A 44 0.03 -0.89 -6.88
N ASP A 45 0.04 0.36 -7.37
CA ASP A 45 -1.16 1.10 -7.79
C ASP A 45 -2.00 0.37 -8.84
N ASP A 46 -1.35 -0.37 -9.72
CA ASP A 46 -1.97 -1.15 -10.80
C ASP A 46 -2.50 -2.53 -10.35
N GLY A 47 -2.37 -2.86 -9.06
CA GLY A 47 -2.80 -4.14 -8.51
C GLY A 47 -1.81 -5.28 -8.74
N THR A 48 -0.54 -4.97 -9.03
CA THR A 48 0.56 -5.96 -9.09
C THR A 48 1.41 -5.94 -7.82
N ASN A 49 2.32 -6.91 -7.66
CA ASN A 49 3.21 -7.03 -6.50
C ASN A 49 2.44 -7.01 -5.17
N ILE A 50 1.36 -7.78 -5.12
CA ILE A 50 0.45 -7.85 -3.98
C ILE A 50 1.04 -8.78 -2.90
N ASP A 51 1.26 -8.24 -1.72
CA ASP A 51 1.65 -8.98 -0.53
C ASP A 51 0.46 -9.12 0.42
N TYR A 52 0.17 -10.37 0.82
CA TYR A 52 -0.84 -10.66 1.84
C TYR A 52 -0.30 -10.34 3.24
N ILE A 53 -1.04 -9.50 3.97
CA ILE A 53 -0.70 -9.07 5.33
C ILE A 53 -1.38 -9.96 6.36
N GLY A 54 -2.68 -10.19 6.20
CA GLY A 54 -3.47 -10.92 7.19
C GLY A 54 -4.97 -10.84 6.93
N ARG A 55 -5.74 -11.37 7.86
CA ARG A 55 -7.21 -11.42 7.81
C ARG A 55 -7.80 -11.21 9.18
N ASP A 56 -9.10 -10.97 9.22
CA ASP A 56 -9.87 -10.99 10.45
C ASP A 56 -9.66 -12.28 11.26
N SER A 57 -9.57 -12.14 12.59
CA SER A 57 -9.53 -13.29 13.50
C SER A 57 -10.93 -13.78 13.90
N ALA A 58 -11.94 -12.92 13.72
CA ALA A 58 -13.34 -13.16 14.04
C ALA A 58 -14.24 -12.35 13.11
N THR A 59 -15.54 -12.32 13.39
CA THR A 59 -16.49 -11.48 12.65
C THR A 59 -16.39 -9.99 13.04
N TRP A 60 -17.15 -9.13 12.35
CA TRP A 60 -17.16 -7.68 12.46
C TRP A 60 -17.31 -7.08 13.86
N THR A 61 -17.72 -7.86 14.86
CA THR A 61 -17.90 -7.39 16.24
C THR A 61 -16.59 -7.03 16.95
N THR A 62 -15.44 -7.38 16.36
CA THR A 62 -14.11 -7.04 16.87
C THR A 62 -13.24 -6.49 15.75
N THR A 63 -12.21 -5.75 16.12
CA THR A 63 -11.17 -5.27 15.22
C THR A 63 -9.91 -6.12 15.33
N ASP A 64 -9.12 -6.14 14.27
CA ASP A 64 -7.80 -6.76 14.24
C ASP A 64 -6.72 -5.70 13.96
N ASP A 65 -5.56 -5.91 14.57
CA ASP A 65 -4.38 -5.03 14.45
C ASP A 65 -3.28 -5.70 13.62
N PHE A 66 -2.67 -4.95 12.71
CA PHE A 66 -1.56 -5.39 11.86
C PHE A 66 -0.44 -4.37 11.85
N SER A 67 0.80 -4.84 11.70
CA SER A 67 1.97 -4.00 11.49
C SER A 67 2.81 -4.59 10.35
N PHE A 68 3.04 -3.82 9.29
CA PHE A 68 3.73 -4.28 8.07
C PHE A 68 4.47 -3.14 7.38
N ASN A 69 5.37 -3.47 6.45
CA ASN A 69 6.08 -2.46 5.67
C ASN A 69 5.34 -2.18 4.36
N ALA A 70 5.19 -0.90 4.01
CA ALA A 70 4.72 -0.47 2.71
C ALA A 70 5.75 0.47 2.05
N ASN A 71 6.03 0.25 0.77
CA ASN A 71 6.89 1.12 -0.03
C ASN A 71 6.11 2.34 -0.53
N ASN A 72 6.84 3.41 -0.84
CA ASN A 72 6.23 4.59 -1.46
C ASN A 72 5.56 4.22 -2.80
N GLY A 73 4.35 4.72 -3.03
CA GLY A 73 3.54 4.43 -4.21
C GLY A 73 2.68 3.17 -4.12
N GLN A 74 2.90 2.31 -3.12
CA GLN A 74 2.00 1.18 -2.87
C GLN A 74 0.65 1.64 -2.30
N ARG A 75 -0.37 0.80 -2.46
CA ARG A 75 -1.75 0.96 -2.02
C ARG A 75 -2.12 -0.14 -1.05
N LEU A 76 -3.07 0.16 -0.18
CA LEU A 76 -3.80 -0.88 0.54
C LEU A 76 -4.87 -1.49 -0.36
N PHE A 77 -5.09 -2.78 -0.18
CA PHE A 77 -6.23 -3.49 -0.71
C PHE A 77 -6.92 -4.24 0.43
N VAL A 78 -8.23 -4.05 0.58
CA VAL A 78 -9.05 -4.76 1.55
C VAL A 78 -10.08 -5.58 0.79
N TYR A 79 -9.86 -6.89 0.74
CA TYR A 79 -10.78 -7.87 0.19
C TYR A 79 -11.86 -8.18 1.23
N ALA A 80 -13.06 -7.62 1.08
CA ALA A 80 -14.15 -7.79 2.03
C ALA A 80 -15.26 -8.69 1.45
N TRP A 81 -15.84 -9.55 2.28
CA TRP A 81 -16.98 -10.38 1.88
C TRP A 81 -18.01 -10.51 3.00
N ASP A 82 -19.27 -10.56 2.58
CA ASP A 82 -20.46 -10.58 3.44
C ASP A 82 -21.26 -11.89 3.29
N HIS A 83 -21.75 -12.44 4.40
CA HIS A 83 -22.65 -13.61 4.49
C HIS A 83 -24.11 -13.22 4.68
N GLY A 84 -24.48 -12.05 4.16
CA GLY A 84 -25.83 -11.54 4.11
C GLY A 84 -26.17 -10.64 5.29
N GLY A 85 -27.10 -9.72 5.02
CA GLY A 85 -27.43 -8.66 5.96
C GLY A 85 -26.61 -7.40 5.65
N PRO A 86 -26.43 -6.52 6.66
CA PRO A 86 -25.64 -5.30 6.52
C PRO A 86 -24.18 -5.62 6.18
N GLN A 87 -23.55 -4.79 5.37
CA GLN A 87 -22.13 -4.88 5.04
C GLN A 87 -21.43 -3.56 5.33
N SER A 88 -20.19 -3.64 5.80
CA SER A 88 -19.35 -2.45 5.99
C SER A 88 -17.88 -2.83 6.08
N PHE A 89 -17.02 -1.84 5.84
CA PHE A 89 -15.62 -1.86 6.20
C PHE A 89 -15.35 -0.58 6.99
N ILE A 90 -14.63 -0.70 8.11
CA ILE A 90 -14.12 0.43 8.87
C ILE A 90 -12.69 0.14 9.31
N GLY A 91 -11.85 1.16 9.29
CA GLY A 91 -10.46 1.04 9.70
C GLY A 91 -9.78 2.39 9.82
N GLN A 92 -8.68 2.35 10.56
CA GLN A 92 -7.67 3.39 10.67
C GLN A 92 -6.31 2.79 10.34
N PHE A 93 -5.45 3.60 9.75
CA PHE A 93 -4.13 3.17 9.33
C PHE A 93 -3.15 4.33 9.53
N THR A 94 -2.06 4.06 10.24
CA THR A 94 -1.04 5.04 10.60
C THR A 94 0.31 4.61 10.07
N GLY A 95 1.28 5.52 10.05
CA GLY A 95 2.62 5.25 9.52
C GLY A 95 2.85 5.78 8.11
N TRP A 96 1.80 6.26 7.42
CA TRP A 96 1.99 7.14 6.26
C TRP A 96 2.22 8.59 6.69
N ASN A 97 2.20 9.55 5.76
CA ASN A 97 2.20 10.98 6.09
C ASN A 97 0.92 11.41 6.81
N GLY A 98 0.76 10.95 8.04
CA GLY A 98 -0.46 11.05 8.81
C GLY A 98 -1.22 9.74 8.81
N GLU A 99 -2.53 9.89 8.89
CA GLU A 99 -3.48 8.84 9.12
C GLU A 99 -4.40 8.71 7.91
N LEU A 100 -4.60 7.47 7.45
CA LEU A 100 -5.65 7.14 6.51
C LEU A 100 -6.82 6.56 7.30
N LEU A 101 -7.97 7.22 7.18
CA LEU A 101 -9.22 6.73 7.74
C LEU A 101 -10.11 6.18 6.63
N THR A 102 -10.99 5.26 7.00
CA THR A 102 -12.09 4.84 6.13
C THR A 102 -13.09 5.98 5.94
N ASN A 103 -13.31 6.38 4.69
CA ASN A 103 -14.24 7.43 4.28
C ASN A 103 -14.50 7.33 2.76
N THR A 104 -15.30 8.25 2.22
CA THR A 104 -15.73 8.23 0.81
C THR A 104 -14.74 8.91 -0.16
N GLN A 105 -13.70 9.57 0.36
CA GLN A 105 -12.72 10.34 -0.43
C GLN A 105 -11.41 9.58 -0.63
N ASP A 106 -10.97 8.85 0.40
CA ASP A 106 -9.67 8.21 0.45
C ASP A 106 -9.71 6.74 -0.01
N TRP A 107 -10.90 6.26 -0.41
CA TRP A 107 -11.14 4.89 -0.84
C TRP A 107 -11.97 4.83 -2.11
N GLU A 108 -11.63 3.85 -2.94
CA GLU A 108 -12.40 3.38 -4.09
C GLU A 108 -12.65 1.88 -3.91
N TRP A 109 -13.59 1.33 -4.68
CA TRP A 109 -13.95 -0.08 -4.59
C TRP A 109 -14.22 -0.67 -5.97
N THR A 110 -14.11 -2.00 -6.07
CA THR A 110 -14.55 -2.76 -7.23
C THR A 110 -15.27 -4.02 -6.78
N LEU A 111 -16.25 -4.47 -7.56
CA LEU A 111 -16.89 -5.75 -7.36
C LEU A 111 -15.98 -6.88 -7.88
N MET A 112 -15.81 -7.95 -7.12
CA MET A 112 -14.97 -9.11 -7.46
C MET A 112 -15.79 -10.30 -8.00
N GLY A 113 -16.99 -10.04 -8.52
CA GLY A 113 -17.91 -11.06 -9.04
C GLY A 113 -18.74 -11.77 -7.97
N THR A 114 -19.54 -12.75 -8.39
CA THR A 114 -20.52 -13.50 -7.59
C THR A 114 -19.94 -14.83 -7.07
N SER A 115 -20.34 -15.24 -5.85
CA SER A 115 -20.28 -16.57 -5.18
C SER A 115 -19.03 -17.46 -5.27
N GLU A 116 -18.29 -17.52 -6.38
CA GLU A 116 -17.03 -18.27 -6.50
C GLU A 116 -15.85 -17.55 -5.84
N SER A 117 -15.93 -16.22 -5.74
CA SER A 117 -15.01 -15.42 -4.95
C SER A 117 -15.39 -15.42 -3.47
N ASP A 118 -16.64 -15.69 -3.12
CA ASP A 118 -17.06 -15.72 -1.72
C ASP A 118 -16.45 -16.94 -1.00
N PRO A 119 -15.52 -16.74 -0.06
CA PRO A 119 -14.90 -17.85 0.65
C PRO A 119 -15.89 -18.59 1.58
N GLY A 120 -17.07 -18.05 1.85
CA GLY A 120 -17.91 -18.54 2.93
C GLY A 120 -17.41 -18.04 4.30
N SER A 121 -18.13 -18.38 5.37
CA SER A 121 -17.81 -17.97 6.74
C SER A 121 -16.50 -18.58 7.28
N THR A 122 -15.99 -19.61 6.62
CA THR A 122 -14.76 -20.33 7.02
C THR A 122 -13.68 -20.33 5.95
N GLY A 123 -13.94 -19.73 4.78
CA GLY A 123 -12.95 -19.71 3.71
C GLY A 123 -11.86 -18.71 3.97
N SER A 124 -10.75 -18.91 3.27
CA SER A 124 -9.60 -18.00 3.29
C SER A 124 -9.78 -16.88 2.28
N PRO A 125 -9.23 -15.68 2.55
CA PRO A 125 -9.05 -14.67 1.51
C PRO A 125 -8.30 -15.23 0.29
N LEU A 126 -8.42 -14.56 -0.85
CA LEU A 126 -7.69 -14.92 -2.06
C LEU A 126 -6.17 -14.95 -1.79
N SER A 127 -5.44 -15.85 -2.46
CA SER A 127 -3.98 -15.72 -2.49
C SER A 127 -3.59 -14.44 -3.24
N SER A 128 -2.39 -13.90 -2.97
CA SER A 128 -1.87 -12.71 -3.67
C SER A 128 -2.03 -12.80 -5.18
N GLY A 129 -1.54 -13.87 -5.81
CA GLY A 129 -1.63 -14.02 -7.28
C GLY A 129 -3.06 -14.16 -7.81
N ALA A 130 -3.99 -14.71 -7.00
CA ALA A 130 -5.40 -14.76 -7.39
C ALA A 130 -6.06 -13.37 -7.30
N LEU A 131 -5.72 -12.59 -6.27
CA LEU A 131 -6.17 -11.21 -6.14
C LEU A 131 -5.61 -10.36 -7.30
N GLU A 132 -4.30 -10.43 -7.58
CA GLU A 132 -3.67 -9.75 -8.73
C GLU A 132 -4.40 -10.06 -10.04
N THR A 133 -4.66 -11.34 -10.31
CA THR A 133 -5.35 -11.79 -11.53
C THR A 133 -6.73 -11.17 -11.64
N ALA A 134 -7.48 -11.13 -10.55
CA ALA A 134 -8.82 -10.57 -10.53
C ALA A 134 -8.81 -9.03 -10.69
N LEU A 135 -7.83 -8.35 -10.11
CA LEU A 135 -7.66 -6.90 -10.22
C LEU A 135 -7.34 -6.42 -11.65
N LEU A 136 -6.83 -7.28 -12.54
CA LEU A 136 -6.60 -6.95 -13.96
C LEU A 136 -7.87 -6.49 -14.70
N SER A 137 -9.04 -6.92 -14.22
CA SER A 137 -10.34 -6.58 -14.80
C SER A 137 -11.15 -5.60 -13.95
N ALA A 138 -10.59 -5.13 -12.82
CA ALA A 138 -11.27 -4.28 -11.86
C ALA A 138 -11.83 -3.01 -12.52
N GLN A 139 -13.08 -2.70 -12.18
CA GLN A 139 -13.74 -1.47 -12.58
C GLN A 139 -13.92 -0.62 -11.32
N TRP A 140 -12.89 0.16 -11.01
CA TRP A 140 -12.86 0.97 -9.80
C TRP A 140 -13.93 2.06 -9.81
N GLN A 141 -14.61 2.19 -8.68
CA GLN A 141 -15.66 3.16 -8.42
C GLN A 141 -15.37 3.91 -7.13
N ASN A 142 -15.74 5.19 -7.06
CA ASN A 142 -15.68 5.92 -5.81
C ASN A 142 -16.63 5.29 -4.79
N VAL A 143 -16.22 5.29 -3.52
CA VAL A 143 -17.12 4.89 -2.43
C VAL A 143 -18.20 5.96 -2.29
N GLY A 144 -19.44 5.57 -2.59
CA GLY A 144 -20.60 6.48 -2.54
C GLY A 144 -21.36 6.48 -1.23
N TRP A 145 -21.11 5.48 -0.37
CA TRP A 145 -21.93 5.22 0.81
C TRP A 145 -21.08 5.08 2.06
N SER A 146 -21.55 5.72 3.13
CA SER A 146 -20.88 5.66 4.42
C SER A 146 -21.82 5.95 5.60
N ALA A 147 -21.42 5.53 6.79
CA ALA A 147 -22.05 5.90 8.05
C ALA A 147 -20.99 6.20 9.12
N PRO A 148 -21.21 7.15 10.04
CA PRO A 148 -20.24 7.46 11.10
C PRO A 148 -19.95 6.26 12.03
N ASN A 149 -18.73 6.18 12.58
CA ASN A 149 -18.41 5.28 13.70
C ASN A 149 -19.41 5.51 14.85
N GLY A 150 -20.10 4.46 15.31
CA GLY A 150 -21.27 4.56 16.19
C GLY A 150 -22.61 4.23 15.54
N SER A 151 -22.66 4.06 14.22
CA SER A 151 -23.91 3.77 13.50
C SER A 151 -24.41 2.36 13.74
N SER A 152 -25.73 2.20 13.90
CA SER A 152 -26.38 0.90 13.93
C SER A 152 -26.30 0.23 12.55
N PRO A 153 -26.06 -1.10 12.48
CA PRO A 153 -25.99 -2.05 13.59
C PRO A 153 -24.58 -2.27 14.18
N TRP A 154 -23.55 -1.67 13.59
CA TRP A 154 -22.14 -1.96 13.92
C TRP A 154 -21.68 -1.39 15.27
N GLY A 155 -22.30 -0.30 15.73
CA GLY A 155 -21.95 0.32 17.01
C GLY A 155 -20.69 1.16 16.93
N THR A 156 -19.94 1.27 18.03
CA THR A 156 -18.71 2.09 18.10
C THR A 156 -17.49 1.21 18.33
N PHE A 157 -16.43 1.41 17.54
CA PHE A 157 -15.10 0.87 17.82
C PHE A 157 -14.23 1.95 18.45
N SER A 158 -13.95 1.83 19.76
CA SER A 158 -13.21 2.85 20.51
C SER A 158 -11.71 2.89 20.21
N ASN A 159 -11.18 1.85 19.57
CA ASN A 159 -9.79 1.76 19.11
C ASN A 159 -9.62 2.13 17.63
N ILE A 160 -10.68 2.59 16.97
CA ILE A 160 -10.65 3.24 15.66
C ILE A 160 -11.02 4.71 15.88
N ASP A 161 -10.31 5.62 15.21
CA ASP A 161 -10.57 7.06 15.27
C ASP A 161 -12.07 7.37 15.04
N SER A 162 -12.60 8.29 15.85
CA SER A 162 -14.02 8.65 15.80
C SER A 162 -14.46 9.32 14.48
N ASN A 163 -13.52 9.82 13.69
CA ASN A 163 -13.76 10.40 12.37
C ASN A 163 -13.76 9.35 11.24
N ALA A 164 -13.40 8.10 11.53
CA ALA A 164 -13.56 7.00 10.58
C ALA A 164 -15.05 6.74 10.33
N ASN A 165 -15.37 6.34 9.10
CA ASN A 165 -16.71 5.98 8.70
C ASN A 165 -16.73 4.52 8.26
N TYR A 166 -17.81 3.81 8.62
CA TYR A 166 -18.21 2.61 7.91
C TYR A 166 -18.43 2.96 6.44
N ILE A 167 -17.84 2.20 5.53
CA ILE A 167 -18.01 2.35 4.08
C ILE A 167 -18.46 1.03 3.44
N TRP A 168 -19.21 1.12 2.34
CA TRP A 168 -19.60 -0.04 1.53
C TRP A 168 -19.73 0.34 0.04
N GLY A 169 -19.62 -0.66 -0.83
CA GLY A 169 -19.48 -0.44 -2.28
C GLY A 169 -20.80 -0.30 -3.03
N ASP A 170 -21.57 -1.38 -3.08
CA ASP A 170 -22.64 -1.61 -4.07
C ASP A 170 -23.95 -0.83 -3.83
N GLY A 171 -24.05 -0.07 -2.74
CA GLY A 171 -25.27 0.63 -2.33
C GLY A 171 -26.42 -0.26 -1.87
N SER A 172 -26.30 -1.59 -1.98
CA SER A 172 -27.25 -2.56 -1.48
C SER A 172 -26.71 -3.22 -0.21
N ASN A 173 -27.16 -2.78 0.94
CA ASN A 173 -26.78 -3.34 2.24
C ASN A 173 -27.40 -4.73 2.53
N THR A 174 -27.69 -5.55 1.52
CA THR A 174 -28.44 -6.81 1.68
C THR A 174 -28.02 -7.96 0.78
N THR A 175 -27.10 -7.77 -0.17
CA THR A 175 -26.67 -8.84 -1.06
C THR A 175 -25.25 -9.25 -0.72
N SER A 176 -25.04 -10.54 -0.46
CA SER A 176 -23.71 -11.13 -0.31
C SER A 176 -22.85 -10.75 -1.51
N ALA A 177 -21.93 -9.82 -1.28
CA ALA A 177 -21.05 -9.29 -2.29
C ALA A 177 -19.62 -9.45 -1.80
N VAL A 178 -18.74 -9.76 -2.75
CA VAL A 178 -17.30 -9.70 -2.54
C VAL A 178 -16.80 -8.44 -3.22
N VAL A 179 -16.24 -7.55 -2.43
CA VAL A 179 -15.69 -6.27 -2.90
C VAL A 179 -14.23 -6.16 -2.50
N VAL A 180 -13.47 -5.42 -3.31
CA VAL A 180 -12.14 -4.97 -2.90
C VAL A 180 -12.19 -3.45 -2.77
N PHE A 181 -11.79 -2.95 -1.61
CA PHE A 181 -11.49 -1.54 -1.41
C PHE A 181 -10.01 -1.29 -1.68
N ARG A 182 -9.70 -0.16 -2.31
CA ARG A 182 -8.33 0.33 -2.53
C ARG A 182 -8.20 1.76 -2.04
N SER A 183 -7.10 2.08 -1.38
CA SER A 183 -6.81 3.47 -0.98
C SER A 183 -6.53 4.33 -2.22
N THR A 184 -7.05 5.57 -2.32
CA THR A 184 -7.01 6.42 -3.55
C THR A 184 -5.73 7.24 -3.75
N GLN A 185 -4.91 7.45 -2.71
CA GLN A 185 -3.46 7.68 -2.83
C GLN A 185 -2.77 7.65 -1.46
N LEU A 186 -1.72 6.83 -1.31
CA LEU A 186 -0.81 6.91 -0.18
C LEU A 186 0.40 7.76 -0.56
N ARG A 187 0.62 8.86 0.15
CA ARG A 187 1.86 9.63 0.03
C ARG A 187 2.72 9.36 1.24
N ILE A 188 3.83 8.65 1.03
CA ILE A 188 4.93 8.63 2.00
C ILE A 188 5.75 9.89 1.72
N SER A 189 6.07 10.68 2.74
CA SER A 189 6.89 11.88 2.56
C SER A 189 8.24 11.33 2.23
N ASP A 190 8.83 11.84 1.17
CA ASP A 190 10.20 11.52 0.84
C ASP A 190 11.04 11.71 2.10
N VAL A 191 11.47 10.59 2.68
CA VAL A 191 12.37 10.62 3.83
C VAL A 191 13.62 11.33 3.31
N PRO A 192 14.13 12.39 3.98
CA PRO A 192 15.29 13.11 3.53
C PRO A 192 16.41 12.13 3.18
N GLU A 193 16.92 12.23 1.94
CA GLU A 193 17.87 11.25 1.41
C GLU A 193 18.96 11.00 2.44
N PRO A 194 19.25 9.73 2.75
CA PRO A 194 20.24 9.43 3.76
C PRO A 194 21.57 10.07 3.36
N ALA A 195 22.43 10.31 4.35
CA ALA A 195 23.76 10.87 4.19
C ALA A 195 24.70 10.21 3.14
N PRO A 196 24.46 9.01 2.54
CA PRO A 196 25.32 8.48 1.49
C PRO A 196 25.55 9.40 0.30
N LEU A 197 24.59 10.22 -0.13
CA LEU A 197 24.83 11.18 -1.22
C LEU A 197 25.75 12.33 -0.79
N ALA A 198 25.59 12.79 0.45
CA ALA A 198 26.54 13.73 1.05
C ALA A 198 27.93 13.11 1.18
N LEU A 199 28.05 11.85 1.61
CA LEU A 199 29.31 11.11 1.72
C LEU A 199 29.96 10.85 0.35
N LEU A 200 29.17 10.50 -0.67
CA LEU A 200 29.63 10.33 -2.04
C LEU A 200 30.15 11.66 -2.59
N GLY A 201 29.39 12.75 -2.39
CA GLY A 201 29.81 14.10 -2.77
C GLY A 201 31.12 14.51 -2.09
N LEU A 202 31.22 14.29 -0.78
CA LEU A 202 32.45 14.56 -0.01
C LEU A 202 33.62 13.67 -0.44
N GLY A 203 33.36 12.40 -0.75
CA GLY A 203 34.36 11.45 -1.25
C GLY A 203 34.93 11.88 -2.60
N LEU A 204 34.08 12.28 -3.54
CA LEU A 204 34.49 12.80 -4.85
C LEU A 204 35.24 14.13 -4.71
N MET A 205 34.79 15.01 -3.83
CA MET A 205 35.47 16.27 -3.52
C MET A 205 36.87 16.02 -2.95
N GLY A 206 36.99 15.08 -2.01
CA GLY A 206 38.27 14.64 -1.43
C GLY A 206 39.22 14.07 -2.48
N LEU A 207 38.72 13.24 -3.40
CA LEU A 207 39.50 12.72 -4.53
C LEU A 207 40.00 13.83 -5.45
N GLY A 208 39.14 14.80 -5.76
CA GLY A 208 39.50 15.97 -6.56
C GLY A 208 40.62 16.80 -5.93
N MET A 209 40.53 17.05 -4.62
CA MET A 209 41.57 17.77 -3.87
C MET A 209 42.89 16.98 -3.79
N ALA A 210 42.85 15.67 -3.58
CA ALA A 210 44.04 14.82 -3.54
C ALA A 210 44.80 14.82 -4.88
N ARG A 211 44.08 14.85 -6.01
CA ARG A 211 44.69 14.91 -7.35
C ARG A 211 45.39 16.24 -7.62
N LYS A 212 44.87 17.36 -7.08
CA LYS A 212 45.48 18.69 -7.23
C LYS A 212 46.84 18.80 -6.53
N ARG A 213 47.08 18.05 -5.45
CA ARG A 213 48.34 18.08 -4.69
C ARG A 213 49.49 17.27 -5.32
N ARG A 214 49.21 16.44 -6.33
CA ARG A 214 50.21 15.61 -7.03
C ARG A 214 50.72 16.25 -8.35
N LYS A 215 50.21 17.42 -8.71
CA LYS A 215 50.75 18.26 -9.78
C LYS A 215 51.44 19.46 -9.16
#